data_AF-A0A176WW72-F1
#
_entry.id   AF-A0A176WW72-F1
#
_cell.length_a   1.000
_cell.length_b   1.000
_cell.length_c   1.000
_cell.angle_alpha   90.00
_cell.angle_beta   90.00
_cell.angle_gamma   90.00
#
_symmetry.space_group_name_H-M   'P 1'
#
loop_
_entity.id
_entity.type
_entity.pdbx_description
1 polymer ?
#
loop_
_entity_poly.entity_id
_entity_poly.type
_entity_poly.pdbx_seq_one_letter_code
_entity_poly.pdbx_strand_id
1 'polypeptide(L)'
;MDARRAYDLGEAIKSLTDPKFKPVKKAIQIALATESTHLDLQEVQSSIEGLISLAQKQTKPMVAQMGRALLTHAVVIYARASQNQDRRNKIGIEGGYSPEQRETHALVLKLRDKSIAHFGHGRADWHEEKFLYLDYGKKAALTFAHKRMNVDYWIVFAMKDLLNDALPYVEELKRKAADRVDEEIGKLSAKDSALLLSSRFDTKSFFGAEEERFWESDAFTSDKSVVEL
;
A
#
# COMPACT_ATOMS: atom_id res chain seq x y z
N MET A 1 14.17 5.46 -37.28
CA MET A 1 13.34 5.18 -36.09
C MET A 1 14.04 5.85 -34.93
N ASP A 2 13.42 6.83 -34.30
CA ASP A 2 14.00 7.43 -33.10
C ASP A 2 14.16 6.36 -32.02
N ALA A 3 15.35 6.32 -31.42
CA ALA A 3 15.62 5.42 -30.31
C ALA A 3 14.64 5.78 -29.17
N ARG A 4 13.85 4.80 -28.70
CA ARG A 4 12.98 4.93 -27.53
C ARG A 4 13.80 5.39 -26.32
N ARG A 5 13.28 6.35 -25.56
CA ARG A 5 13.97 6.96 -24.41
C ARG A 5 13.00 7.13 -23.25
N ALA A 6 13.46 6.82 -22.05
CA ALA A 6 12.74 7.05 -20.81
C ALA A 6 13.54 7.98 -19.91
N TYR A 7 12.84 8.72 -19.06
CA TYR A 7 13.42 9.71 -18.15
C TYR A 7 12.81 9.56 -16.77
N ASP A 8 13.65 9.67 -15.73
CA ASP A 8 13.21 9.63 -14.35
C ASP A 8 12.82 11.04 -13.89
N LEU A 9 11.53 11.34 -13.99
CA LEU A 9 10.97 12.62 -13.56
C LEU A 9 11.09 12.82 -12.05
N GLY A 10 11.07 11.75 -11.25
CA GLY A 10 11.21 11.79 -9.80
C GLY A 10 12.61 12.20 -9.36
N GLU A 11 13.63 11.75 -10.09
CA GLU A 11 15.00 12.19 -9.91
C GLU A 11 15.20 13.62 -10.45
N ALA A 12 14.68 13.91 -11.64
CA ALA A 12 14.86 15.22 -12.28
C ALA A 12 14.35 16.37 -11.40
N ILE A 13 13.23 16.21 -10.71
CA ILE A 13 12.69 17.26 -9.83
C ILE A 13 13.55 17.57 -8.60
N LYS A 14 14.49 16.70 -8.21
CA LYS A 14 15.35 16.93 -7.04
C LYS A 14 16.32 18.10 -7.27
N SER A 15 16.79 18.27 -8.51
CA SER A 15 17.72 19.33 -8.90
C SER A 15 17.04 20.66 -9.24
N LEU A 16 15.71 20.66 -9.45
CA LEU A 16 14.93 21.87 -9.76
C LEU A 16 14.67 22.70 -8.51
N THR A 17 15.42 23.78 -8.33
CA THR A 17 15.31 24.68 -7.15
C THR A 17 14.44 25.91 -7.38
N ASP A 18 14.25 26.32 -8.64
CA ASP A 18 13.48 27.52 -8.99
C ASP A 18 11.99 27.36 -8.59
N PRO A 19 11.41 28.33 -7.86
CA PRO A 19 10.00 28.32 -7.44
C PRO A 19 9.00 28.09 -8.56
N LYS A 20 9.32 28.45 -9.81
CA LYS A 20 8.43 28.23 -10.96
C LYS A 20 8.12 26.76 -11.21
N PHE A 21 9.00 25.85 -10.80
CA PHE A 21 8.79 24.40 -10.92
C PHE A 21 7.94 23.82 -9.79
N LYS A 22 7.62 24.59 -8.75
CA LYS A 22 6.84 24.10 -7.60
C LYS A 22 5.54 23.38 -8.01
N PRO A 23 4.75 23.86 -8.99
CA PRO A 23 3.55 23.15 -9.44
C PRO A 23 3.85 21.76 -10.02
N VAL A 24 4.77 21.65 -10.98
CA VAL A 24 5.14 20.36 -11.61
C VAL A 24 5.82 19.41 -10.61
N LYS A 25 6.67 19.93 -9.72
CA LYS A 25 7.28 19.14 -8.64
C LYS A 25 6.22 18.53 -7.74
N LYS A 26 5.21 19.32 -7.36
CA LYS A 26 4.10 18.84 -6.53
C LYS A 26 3.26 17.80 -7.28
N ALA A 27 2.99 18.01 -8.56
CA ALA A 27 2.24 17.04 -9.37
C ALA A 27 2.96 15.69 -9.46
N ILE A 28 4.28 15.69 -9.76
CA ILE A 28 5.09 14.46 -9.82
C ILE A 28 5.16 13.77 -8.45
N GLN A 29 5.36 14.52 -7.37
CA GLN A 29 5.36 13.95 -6.01
C GLN A 29 4.02 13.31 -5.64
N ILE A 30 2.90 13.92 -6.04
CA ILE A 30 1.57 13.35 -5.84
C ILE A 30 1.42 12.07 -6.66
N ALA A 31 1.81 12.06 -7.94
CA ALA A 31 1.75 10.86 -8.77
C ALA A 31 2.55 9.69 -8.18
N LEU A 32 3.80 9.93 -7.75
CA LEU A 32 4.64 8.93 -7.08
C LEU A 32 4.01 8.41 -5.77
N ALA A 33 3.46 9.31 -4.96
CA ALA A 33 2.81 8.93 -3.71
C ALA A 33 1.52 8.11 -3.95
N THR A 34 0.75 8.44 -4.99
CA THR A 34 -0.44 7.68 -5.37
C THR A 34 -0.08 6.29 -5.86
N GLU A 35 0.95 6.15 -6.70
CA GLU A 35 1.43 4.84 -7.17
C GLU A 35 1.93 3.98 -6.01
N SER A 36 2.73 4.54 -5.10
CA SER A 36 3.14 3.82 -3.89
C SER A 36 1.95 3.38 -3.04
N THR A 37 0.91 4.21 -2.91
CA THR A 37 -0.30 3.86 -2.17
C THR A 37 -1.05 2.72 -2.85
N HIS A 38 -1.12 2.72 -4.18
CA HIS A 38 -1.76 1.67 -4.96
C HIS A 38 -1.05 0.32 -4.77
N LEU A 39 0.27 0.30 -4.91
CA LEU A 39 1.10 -0.91 -4.73
C LEU A 39 0.93 -1.48 -3.31
N ASP A 40 0.90 -0.63 -2.29
CA ASP A 40 0.63 -1.04 -0.91
C ASP A 40 -0.73 -1.75 -0.80
N LEU A 41 -1.80 -1.18 -1.38
CA LEU A 41 -3.13 -1.78 -1.33
C LEU A 41 -3.20 -3.11 -2.09
N GLN A 42 -2.50 -3.26 -3.22
CA GLN A 42 -2.40 -4.54 -3.94
C GLN A 42 -1.66 -5.60 -3.10
N GLU A 43 -0.63 -5.19 -2.37
CA GLU A 43 0.11 -6.07 -1.46
C GLU A 43 -0.77 -6.53 -0.27
N VAL A 44 -1.60 -5.62 0.26
CA VAL A 44 -2.62 -5.97 1.27
C VAL A 44 -3.64 -6.94 0.68
N GLN A 45 -4.16 -6.68 -0.52
CA GLN A 45 -5.12 -7.57 -1.20
C GLN A 45 -4.55 -8.97 -1.36
N SER A 46 -3.31 -9.09 -1.83
CA SER A 46 -2.60 -10.37 -1.99
C SER A 46 -2.50 -11.12 -0.65
N SER A 47 -2.21 -10.40 0.43
CA SER A 47 -2.14 -10.97 1.79
C SER A 47 -3.51 -11.47 2.28
N ILE A 48 -4.57 -10.71 2.03
CA ILE A 48 -5.96 -11.06 2.39
C ILE A 48 -6.47 -12.26 1.58
N GLU A 49 -6.20 -12.32 0.28
CA GLU A 49 -6.55 -13.47 -0.57
C GLU A 49 -5.79 -14.73 -0.18
N GLY A 50 -4.51 -14.59 0.19
CA GLY A 50 -3.71 -15.65 0.79
C GLY A 50 -4.36 -16.20 2.06
N LEU A 51 -4.84 -15.33 2.95
CA LEU A 51 -5.54 -15.73 4.18
C LEU A 51 -6.84 -16.49 3.91
N ILE A 52 -7.66 -16.01 2.98
CA ILE A 52 -8.91 -16.66 2.58
C ILE A 52 -8.61 -18.06 2.00
N SER A 53 -7.57 -18.18 1.19
CA SER A 53 -7.14 -19.45 0.59
C SER A 53 -6.60 -20.45 1.63
N LEU A 54 -5.91 -19.95 2.68
CA LEU A 54 -5.44 -20.79 3.79
C LEU A 54 -6.60 -21.30 4.65
N ALA A 55 -7.65 -20.49 4.86
CA ALA A 55 -8.84 -20.86 5.62
C ALA A 55 -9.57 -22.09 5.05
N GLN A 56 -9.58 -22.20 3.72
CA GLN A 56 -10.26 -23.26 2.98
C GLN A 56 -9.53 -24.61 3.09
N LYS A 57 -8.24 -24.60 3.49
CA LYS A 57 -7.45 -25.81 3.68
C LYS A 57 -7.53 -26.18 5.17
N GLN A 58 -8.24 -27.27 5.52
CA GLN A 58 -8.32 -27.80 6.91
C GLN A 58 -6.92 -27.97 7.49
N THR A 59 -6.58 -27.31 8.61
CA THR A 59 -5.15 -27.08 8.88
C THR A 59 -4.54 -27.41 10.23
N LYS A 60 -3.34 -27.99 10.07
CA LYS A 60 -2.24 -28.29 10.99
C LYS A 60 -1.57 -27.00 11.54
N PRO A 61 -0.74 -27.08 12.60
CA PRO A 61 -0.13 -25.93 13.28
C PRO A 61 0.69 -24.94 12.43
N MET A 62 1.25 -25.36 11.29
CA MET A 62 2.09 -24.49 10.44
C MET A 62 1.27 -23.38 9.74
N VAL A 63 0.03 -23.67 9.35
CA VAL A 63 -0.83 -22.68 8.67
C VAL A 63 -1.36 -21.61 9.63
N ALA A 64 -1.48 -21.93 10.91
CA ALA A 64 -1.77 -20.95 11.96
C ALA A 64 -0.69 -19.87 12.07
N GLN A 65 0.59 -20.23 11.93
CA GLN A 65 1.70 -19.27 11.95
C GLN A 65 1.71 -18.39 10.70
N MET A 66 1.52 -18.99 9.53
CA MET A 66 1.44 -18.26 8.25
C MET A 66 0.26 -17.27 8.25
N GLY A 67 -0.89 -17.67 8.77
CA GLY A 67 -2.06 -16.80 8.90
C GLY A 67 -1.79 -15.56 9.76
N ARG A 68 -1.13 -15.72 10.91
CA ARG A 68 -0.74 -14.57 11.75
C ARG A 68 0.20 -13.61 11.03
N ALA A 69 1.19 -14.15 10.32
CA ALA A 69 2.16 -13.35 9.58
C ALA A 69 1.48 -12.53 8.49
N LEU A 70 0.62 -13.16 7.67
CA LEU A 70 -0.12 -12.50 6.60
C LEU A 70 -1.08 -11.43 7.12
N LEU A 71 -1.81 -11.70 8.22
CA LEU A 71 -2.73 -10.70 8.79
C LEU A 71 -1.98 -9.50 9.37
N THR A 72 -0.87 -9.76 10.08
CA THR A 72 -0.03 -8.69 10.63
C THR A 72 0.54 -7.84 9.51
N HIS A 73 1.06 -8.48 8.47
CA HIS A 73 1.57 -7.81 7.27
C HIS A 73 0.48 -6.93 6.63
N ALA A 74 -0.69 -7.50 6.35
CA ALA A 74 -1.82 -6.79 5.76
C ALA A 74 -2.18 -5.54 6.59
N VAL A 75 -2.31 -5.67 7.91
CA VAL A 75 -2.66 -4.53 8.79
C VAL A 75 -1.58 -3.45 8.78
N VAL A 76 -0.30 -3.82 8.81
CA VAL A 76 0.81 -2.86 8.80
C VAL A 76 0.90 -2.11 7.47
N ILE A 77 0.84 -2.83 6.34
CA ILE A 77 0.91 -2.21 5.01
C ILE A 77 -0.34 -1.37 4.73
N TYR A 78 -1.53 -1.84 5.13
CA TYR A 78 -2.75 -1.04 5.02
C TYR A 78 -2.66 0.27 5.81
N ALA A 79 -2.11 0.21 7.03
CA ALA A 79 -1.91 1.41 7.84
C ALA A 79 -0.87 2.37 7.23
N ARG A 80 0.18 1.85 6.57
CA ARG A 80 1.15 2.65 5.80
C ARG A 80 0.44 3.38 4.65
N ALA A 81 -0.31 2.66 3.82
CA ALA A 81 -1.08 3.23 2.70
C ALA A 81 -2.08 4.30 3.15
N SER A 82 -2.69 4.09 4.32
CA SER A 82 -3.69 4.99 4.91
C SER A 82 -3.10 6.22 5.58
N GLN A 83 -1.94 6.08 6.22
CA GLN A 83 -1.30 7.12 7.02
C GLN A 83 -0.02 7.63 6.34
N ASN A 84 -0.17 8.26 5.18
CA ASN A 84 0.92 9.06 4.63
C ASN A 84 1.23 10.23 5.59
N GLN A 85 2.43 10.18 6.18
CA GLN A 85 2.85 10.94 7.37
C GLN A 85 2.97 12.46 7.17
N ASP A 86 2.75 12.97 5.96
CA ASP A 86 2.81 14.40 5.68
C ASP A 86 1.41 14.94 5.44
N ARG A 87 0.86 15.68 6.43
CA ARG A 87 -0.50 16.24 6.41
C ARG A 87 -0.81 17.08 5.16
N ARG A 88 0.20 17.49 4.40
CA ARG A 88 0.08 18.39 3.23
C ARG A 88 -0.27 17.68 1.92
N ASN A 89 0.01 16.38 1.79
CA ASN A 89 -0.21 15.59 0.57
C ASN A 89 -0.86 14.23 0.88
N LYS A 90 -1.90 14.20 1.73
CA LYS A 90 -2.68 12.97 1.93
C LYS A 90 -3.37 12.61 0.61
N ILE A 91 -2.92 11.52 -0.04
CA ILE A 91 -3.65 10.88 -1.14
C ILE A 91 -5.00 10.35 -0.66
N GLY A 92 -5.09 9.97 0.63
CA GLY A 92 -6.34 9.74 1.37
C GLY A 92 -7.26 8.71 0.73
N ILE A 93 -7.04 7.42 1.02
CA ILE A 93 -7.90 6.32 0.50
C ILE A 93 -9.35 6.36 1.01
N GLU A 94 -9.61 7.15 2.05
CA GLU A 94 -10.92 7.32 2.70
C GLU A 94 -11.97 8.03 1.82
N GLY A 95 -11.55 8.67 0.73
CA GLY A 95 -12.46 9.33 -0.22
C GLY A 95 -13.42 8.35 -0.92
N GLY A 96 -13.03 7.07 -1.04
CA GLY A 96 -13.86 6.01 -1.59
C GLY A 96 -14.83 5.36 -0.59
N TYR A 97 -14.73 5.67 0.71
CA TYR A 97 -15.43 4.92 1.75
C TYR A 97 -16.82 5.48 2.11
N SER A 98 -17.76 4.56 2.35
CA SER A 98 -19.01 4.83 3.06
C SER A 98 -18.77 5.24 4.52
N PRO A 99 -19.76 5.81 5.23
CA PRO A 99 -19.66 6.08 6.66
C PRO A 99 -19.28 4.84 7.49
N GLU A 100 -19.90 3.69 7.23
CA GLU A 100 -19.65 2.43 7.93
C GLU A 100 -18.23 1.91 7.64
N GLN A 101 -17.76 2.06 6.40
CA GLN A 101 -16.40 1.72 6.02
C GLN A 101 -15.38 2.64 6.72
N ARG A 102 -15.68 3.92 6.95
CA ARG A 102 -14.79 4.79 7.73
C ARG A 102 -14.64 4.34 9.18
N GLU A 103 -15.70 3.84 9.80
CA GLU A 103 -15.63 3.23 11.13
C GLU A 103 -14.74 1.98 11.10
N THR A 104 -14.93 1.13 10.10
CA THR A 104 -14.14 -0.08 9.90
C THR A 104 -12.65 0.24 9.65
N HIS A 105 -12.37 1.22 8.80
CA HIS A 105 -11.04 1.76 8.56
C HIS A 105 -10.37 2.22 9.87
N ALA A 106 -11.08 3.00 10.69
CA ALA A 106 -10.57 3.45 11.98
C ALA A 106 -10.29 2.28 12.94
N LEU A 107 -11.09 1.21 12.89
CA LEU A 107 -10.84 -0.01 13.65
C LEU A 107 -9.57 -0.74 13.18
N VAL A 108 -9.37 -0.90 11.87
CA VAL A 108 -8.16 -1.52 11.29
C VAL A 108 -6.90 -0.72 11.64
N LEU A 109 -6.97 0.61 11.60
CA LEU A 109 -5.84 1.46 12.02
C LEU A 109 -5.52 1.30 13.52
N LYS A 110 -6.54 1.18 14.37
CA LYS A 110 -6.35 0.86 15.80
C LYS A 110 -5.75 -0.53 16.01
N LEU A 111 -5.98 -1.47 15.10
CA LEU A 111 -5.33 -2.77 15.17
C LEU A 111 -3.83 -2.66 14.97
N ARG A 112 -3.30 -1.82 14.09
CA ARG A 112 -1.83 -1.62 14.02
C ARG A 112 -1.25 -1.27 15.39
N ASP A 113 -1.87 -0.31 16.08
CA ASP A 113 -1.40 0.13 17.39
C ASP A 113 -1.46 -1.00 18.42
N LYS A 114 -2.47 -1.88 18.35
CA LYS A 114 -2.63 -3.01 19.29
C LYS A 114 -1.82 -4.26 18.91
N SER A 115 -1.78 -4.60 17.63
CA SER A 115 -1.01 -5.71 17.05
C SER A 115 0.49 -5.56 17.29
N ILE A 116 0.97 -4.32 17.44
CA ILE A 116 2.38 -4.03 17.81
C ILE A 116 2.53 -3.83 19.32
N ALA A 117 1.59 -3.14 20.01
CA ALA A 117 1.83 -2.71 21.39
C ALA A 117 1.53 -3.76 22.46
N HIS A 118 0.52 -4.61 22.32
CA HIS A 118 0.24 -5.71 23.23
C HIS A 118 -0.91 -6.51 22.63
N PHE A 119 -0.70 -7.81 22.43
CA PHE A 119 -1.76 -8.79 22.19
C PHE A 119 -2.65 -8.96 23.45
N GLY A 120 -3.29 -7.88 23.90
CA GLY A 120 -4.25 -7.87 24.98
C GLY A 120 -5.66 -8.19 24.49
N HIS A 121 -6.54 -8.57 25.42
CA HIS A 121 -7.94 -8.95 25.21
C HIS A 121 -8.70 -7.92 24.37
N GLY A 122 -8.66 -8.06 23.05
CA GLY A 122 -9.61 -7.42 22.13
C GLY A 122 -11.01 -8.03 22.33
N ARG A 123 -12.05 -7.40 21.77
CA ARG A 123 -13.46 -7.84 21.82
C ARG A 123 -13.73 -9.27 21.30
N ALA A 124 -12.70 -10.02 20.92
CA ALA A 124 -12.78 -11.30 20.25
C ALA A 124 -11.79 -12.34 20.79
N ASP A 125 -11.37 -12.30 22.06
CA ASP A 125 -10.57 -13.38 22.69
C ASP A 125 -9.32 -13.81 21.88
N TRP A 126 -8.58 -12.84 21.34
CA TRP A 126 -7.43 -13.09 20.46
C TRP A 126 -6.33 -13.87 21.20
N HIS A 127 -6.17 -13.58 22.48
CA HIS A 127 -5.25 -14.26 23.38
C HIS A 127 -5.94 -14.41 24.73
N GLU A 128 -5.98 -15.64 25.23
CA GLU A 128 -6.42 -15.93 26.58
C GLU A 128 -5.29 -16.69 27.27
N GLU A 129 -4.83 -16.17 28.39
CA GLU A 129 -3.81 -16.80 29.21
C GLU A 129 -4.42 -17.01 30.60
N LYS A 130 -4.36 -18.24 31.11
CA LYS A 130 -4.85 -18.60 32.44
C LYS A 130 -3.71 -19.17 33.24
N PHE A 131 -3.54 -18.65 34.46
CA PHE A 131 -2.70 -19.28 35.45
C PHE A 131 -3.54 -20.27 36.25
N LEU A 132 -3.15 -21.55 36.18
CA LEU A 132 -3.94 -22.65 36.71
C LEU A 132 -3.19 -23.31 37.85
N TYR A 133 -3.94 -23.61 38.91
CA TYR A 133 -3.52 -24.55 39.94
C TYR A 133 -4.06 -25.93 39.58
N LEU A 134 -3.15 -26.90 39.45
CA LEU A 134 -3.49 -28.29 39.16
C LEU A 134 -3.39 -29.09 40.45
N ASP A 135 -4.53 -29.57 40.94
CA ASP A 135 -4.61 -30.46 42.10
C ASP A 135 -4.67 -31.92 41.65
N TYR A 136 -3.68 -32.72 42.05
CA TYR A 136 -3.62 -34.16 41.82
C TYR A 136 -3.84 -34.97 43.12
N GLY A 137 -4.46 -34.37 44.13
CA GLY A 137 -4.77 -34.95 45.44
C GLY A 137 -3.56 -35.06 46.38
N LYS A 138 -2.50 -35.77 45.97
CA LYS A 138 -1.26 -35.92 46.76
C LYS A 138 -0.12 -34.99 46.34
N LYS A 139 -0.29 -34.28 45.21
CA LYS A 139 0.66 -33.32 44.66
C LYS A 139 -0.11 -32.18 44.02
N ALA A 140 0.51 -31.01 43.97
CA ALA A 140 -0.01 -29.88 43.23
C ALA A 140 1.05 -29.28 42.32
N ALA A 141 0.60 -28.66 41.23
CA ALA A 141 1.45 -27.94 40.30
C ALA A 141 0.80 -26.61 39.89
N LEU A 142 1.63 -25.67 39.48
CA LEU A 142 1.20 -24.42 38.85
C LEU A 142 1.53 -24.52 37.36
N THR A 143 0.60 -24.12 36.50
CA THR A 143 0.83 -24.09 35.05
C THR A 143 0.17 -22.89 34.39
N PHE A 144 0.52 -22.64 33.15
CA PHE A 144 -0.17 -21.70 32.28
C PHE A 144 -0.89 -22.45 31.16
N ALA A 145 -2.18 -22.17 30.98
CA ALA A 145 -2.90 -22.53 29.77
C ALA A 145 -3.02 -21.28 28.89
N HIS A 146 -2.84 -21.43 27.58
CA HIS A 146 -3.01 -20.33 26.65
C HIS A 146 -3.77 -20.75 25.40
N LYS A 147 -4.64 -19.86 24.93
CA LYS A 147 -5.30 -19.93 23.63
C LYS A 147 -4.89 -18.71 22.83
N ARG A 148 -4.48 -18.91 21.58
CA ARG A 148 -4.15 -17.83 20.65
C ARG A 148 -5.00 -18.02 19.40
N MET A 149 -5.86 -17.05 19.10
CA MET A 149 -6.54 -17.00 17.82
C MET A 149 -5.51 -16.69 16.74
N ASN A 150 -5.50 -17.48 15.67
CA ASN A 150 -4.48 -17.36 14.65
C ASN A 150 -4.85 -16.31 13.60
N VAL A 151 -6.13 -16.18 13.28
CA VAL A 151 -6.66 -15.21 12.31
C VAL A 151 -8.07 -14.85 12.74
N ASP A 152 -8.38 -13.57 12.87
CA ASP A 152 -9.74 -13.07 13.01
C ASP A 152 -10.30 -12.81 11.60
N TYR A 153 -11.15 -13.73 11.13
CA TYR A 153 -11.71 -13.65 9.78
C TYR A 153 -12.68 -12.47 9.61
N TRP A 154 -13.24 -11.93 10.68
CA TRP A 154 -14.03 -10.70 10.58
C TRP A 154 -13.15 -9.56 10.06
N ILE A 155 -11.93 -9.41 10.60
CA ILE A 155 -10.95 -8.42 10.11
C ILE A 155 -10.55 -8.69 8.66
N VAL A 156 -10.35 -9.97 8.30
CA VAL A 156 -10.01 -10.33 6.91
C VAL A 156 -11.10 -9.87 5.94
N PHE A 157 -12.36 -10.15 6.24
CA PHE A 157 -13.47 -9.74 5.38
C PHE A 157 -13.72 -8.22 5.42
N ALA A 158 -13.56 -7.59 6.58
CA ALA A 158 -13.64 -6.14 6.72
C ALA A 158 -12.57 -5.43 5.88
N MET A 159 -11.33 -5.89 5.91
CA MET A 159 -10.26 -5.35 5.06
C MET A 159 -10.52 -5.63 3.58
N LYS A 160 -11.04 -6.81 3.23
CA LYS A 160 -11.45 -7.11 1.85
C LYS A 160 -12.49 -6.12 1.35
N ASP A 161 -13.51 -5.81 2.16
CA ASP A 161 -14.55 -4.84 1.83
C ASP A 161 -13.95 -3.44 1.58
N LEU A 162 -13.09 -2.97 2.49
CA LEU A 162 -12.38 -1.70 2.33
C LEU A 162 -11.52 -1.66 1.05
N LEU A 163 -10.90 -2.77 0.67
CA LEU A 163 -10.08 -2.84 -0.54
C LEU A 163 -10.91 -2.79 -1.83
N ASN A 164 -12.12 -3.35 -1.83
CA ASN A 164 -13.00 -3.35 -3.00
C ASN A 164 -13.29 -1.93 -3.49
N ASP A 165 -13.40 -0.96 -2.56
CA ASP A 165 -13.65 0.44 -2.91
C ASP A 165 -12.36 1.28 -2.96
N ALA A 166 -11.37 1.00 -2.11
CA ALA A 166 -10.11 1.75 -2.11
C ALA A 166 -9.30 1.56 -3.38
N LEU A 167 -9.23 0.34 -3.93
CA LEU A 167 -8.41 0.05 -5.10
C LEU A 167 -8.91 0.80 -6.35
N PRO A 168 -10.21 0.72 -6.75
CA PRO A 168 -10.73 1.51 -7.85
C PRO A 168 -10.61 3.01 -7.61
N TYR A 169 -10.83 3.47 -6.37
CA TYR A 169 -10.68 4.88 -6.04
C TYR A 169 -9.25 5.39 -6.22
N VAL A 170 -8.25 4.64 -5.74
CA VAL A 170 -6.83 5.02 -5.91
C VAL A 170 -6.40 4.91 -7.37
N GLU A 171 -6.92 3.94 -8.13
CA GLU A 171 -6.67 3.86 -9.58
C GLU A 171 -7.17 5.12 -10.32
N GLU A 172 -8.35 5.61 -9.94
CA GLU A 172 -8.86 6.88 -10.46
C GLU A 172 -7.96 8.07 -10.06
N LEU A 173 -7.45 8.08 -8.82
CA LEU A 173 -6.50 9.09 -8.37
C LEU A 173 -5.17 9.02 -9.14
N LYS A 174 -4.70 7.82 -9.50
CA LYS A 174 -3.48 7.63 -10.31
C LYS A 174 -3.64 8.32 -11.64
N ARG A 175 -4.74 8.02 -12.34
CA ARG A 175 -5.09 8.65 -13.62
C ARG A 175 -5.08 10.17 -13.53
N LYS A 176 -5.82 10.72 -12.56
CA LYS A 176 -5.88 12.18 -12.32
C LYS A 176 -4.52 12.79 -11.99
N ALA A 177 -3.68 12.09 -11.24
CA ALA A 177 -2.36 12.57 -10.89
C ALA A 177 -1.45 12.66 -12.13
N ALA A 178 -1.57 11.72 -13.06
CA ALA A 178 -0.80 11.73 -14.30
C ALA A 178 -1.28 12.78 -15.30
N ASP A 179 -2.60 12.92 -15.46
CA ASP A 179 -3.18 14.01 -16.24
C ASP A 179 -2.69 15.36 -15.70
N ARG A 180 -2.56 15.47 -14.36
CA ARG A 180 -2.02 16.67 -13.72
C ARG A 180 -0.53 16.87 -13.99
N VAL A 181 0.27 15.80 -14.05
CA VAL A 181 1.68 15.89 -14.45
C VAL A 181 1.78 16.38 -15.89
N ASP A 182 1.02 15.80 -16.82
CA ASP A 182 0.97 16.23 -18.22
C ASP A 182 0.59 17.71 -18.35
N GLU A 183 -0.48 18.13 -17.66
CA GLU A 183 -0.96 19.52 -17.65
C GLU A 183 0.12 20.50 -17.14
N GLU A 184 0.83 20.15 -16.06
CA GLU A 184 1.88 21.01 -15.50
C GLU A 184 3.14 21.05 -16.37
N ILE A 185 3.50 19.95 -17.04
CA ILE A 185 4.59 19.93 -18.01
C ILE A 185 4.23 20.80 -19.23
N GLY A 186 2.99 20.72 -19.72
CA GLY A 186 2.51 21.52 -20.86
C GLY A 186 2.50 23.03 -20.62
N LYS A 187 2.60 23.49 -19.37
CA LYS A 187 2.72 24.92 -19.01
C LYS A 187 4.16 25.44 -19.05
N LEU A 188 5.14 24.56 -19.10
CA LEU A 188 6.55 24.94 -19.11
C LEU A 188 7.00 25.36 -20.51
N SER A 189 7.98 26.27 -20.57
CA SER A 189 8.66 26.56 -21.82
C SER A 189 9.47 25.34 -22.29
N ALA A 190 9.75 25.22 -23.59
CA ALA A 190 10.55 24.11 -24.12
C ALA A 190 11.92 23.95 -23.40
N LYS A 191 12.56 25.08 -23.07
CA LYS A 191 13.82 25.11 -22.31
C LYS A 191 13.66 24.55 -20.89
N ASP A 192 12.54 24.85 -20.24
CA ASP A 192 12.24 24.40 -18.89
C ASP A 192 11.83 22.92 -18.86
N SER A 193 11.04 22.47 -19.84
CA SER A 193 10.69 21.06 -20.01
C SER A 193 11.92 20.19 -20.27
N ALA A 194 12.92 20.70 -21.01
CA ALA A 194 14.17 19.99 -21.25
C ALA A 194 14.94 19.66 -19.95
N LEU A 195 14.75 20.45 -18.88
CA LEU A 195 15.36 20.17 -17.58
C LEU A 195 14.75 18.94 -16.89
N LEU A 196 13.47 18.63 -17.16
CA LEU A 196 12.83 17.40 -16.68
C LEU A 196 13.36 16.15 -17.40
N LEU A 197 13.86 16.32 -18.63
CA LEU A 197 14.46 15.25 -19.43
C LEU A 197 15.97 15.09 -19.18
N SER A 198 16.51 15.72 -18.12
CA SER A 198 17.93 15.65 -17.79
C SER A 198 18.34 14.34 -17.14
N SER A 199 17.41 13.64 -16.48
CA SER A 199 17.66 12.35 -15.83
C SER A 199 17.21 11.20 -16.73
N ARG A 200 18.16 10.57 -17.43
CA ARG A 200 17.88 9.39 -18.26
C ARG A 200 17.58 8.18 -17.39
N PHE A 201 16.50 7.47 -17.71
CA PHE A 201 16.20 6.19 -17.08
C PHE A 201 16.83 5.05 -17.88
N ASP A 202 17.69 4.27 -17.23
CA ASP A 202 18.30 3.06 -17.80
C ASP A 202 17.48 1.83 -17.40
N THR A 203 16.66 1.36 -18.34
CA THR A 203 15.78 0.20 -18.15
C THR A 203 16.56 -1.05 -17.78
N LYS A 204 17.66 -1.33 -18.47
CA LYS A 204 18.47 -2.52 -18.25
C LYS A 204 19.15 -2.49 -16.88
N SER A 205 19.68 -1.35 -16.48
CA SER A 205 20.28 -1.21 -15.15
C SER A 205 19.24 -1.33 -14.03
N PHE A 206 18.02 -0.86 -14.25
CA PHE A 206 16.96 -0.90 -13.24
C PHE A 206 16.37 -2.31 -13.07
N PHE A 207 16.00 -2.97 -14.17
CA PHE A 207 15.40 -4.31 -14.14
C PHE A 207 16.44 -5.45 -14.09
N GLY A 208 17.72 -5.15 -14.32
CA GLY A 208 18.80 -6.14 -14.43
C GLY A 208 18.82 -6.89 -15.78
N ALA A 209 17.82 -6.67 -16.63
CA ALA A 209 17.68 -7.22 -17.97
C ALA A 209 16.88 -6.24 -18.86
N GLU A 210 16.87 -6.48 -20.17
CA GLU A 210 15.94 -5.77 -21.06
C GLU A 210 14.51 -6.27 -20.79
N GLU A 211 13.60 -5.34 -20.52
CA GLU A 211 12.18 -5.62 -20.29
C GLU A 211 11.37 -5.05 -21.46
N GLU A 212 11.02 -5.88 -22.44
CA GLU A 212 10.34 -5.41 -23.66
C GLU A 212 8.97 -4.81 -23.37
N ARG A 213 8.27 -5.34 -22.34
CA ARG A 213 6.95 -4.88 -21.91
C ARG A 213 6.95 -3.49 -21.28
N PHE A 214 8.12 -2.98 -20.90
CA PHE A 214 8.27 -1.61 -20.39
C PHE A 214 7.78 -0.57 -21.40
N TRP A 215 7.87 -0.85 -22.70
CA TRP A 215 7.49 0.07 -23.77
C TRP A 215 6.06 -0.14 -24.29
N GLU A 216 5.30 -1.06 -23.72
CA GLU A 216 3.91 -1.35 -24.11
C GLU A 216 2.95 -0.35 -23.42
N SER A 217 1.95 0.15 -24.17
CA SER A 217 0.96 1.15 -23.72
C SER A 217 0.05 0.68 -22.58
N ASP A 218 0.11 -0.62 -22.26
CA ASP A 218 -0.66 -1.29 -21.23
C ASP A 218 -0.21 -0.83 -19.83
N ALA A 219 0.99 -0.26 -19.72
CA ALA A 219 1.53 0.38 -18.54
C ALA A 219 1.21 1.89 -18.56
N PHE A 220 -0.01 2.24 -18.15
CA PHE A 220 -0.42 3.59 -17.76
C PHE A 220 0.18 4.72 -18.63
N THR A 221 -0.27 4.85 -19.87
CA THR A 221 0.09 5.95 -20.77
C THR A 221 -1.04 6.97 -20.88
N SER A 222 -0.81 8.21 -20.43
CA SER A 222 -1.62 9.35 -20.89
C SER A 222 -1.14 9.73 -22.30
N ASP A 223 -1.86 9.31 -23.33
CA ASP A 223 -1.48 9.64 -24.71
C ASP A 223 -1.72 11.13 -25.00
N LYS A 224 -0.64 11.88 -25.27
CA LYS A 224 -0.66 13.08 -26.11
C LYS A 224 0.57 13.16 -27.00
N SER A 225 0.30 13.55 -28.23
CA SER A 225 1.28 13.95 -29.24
C SER A 225 2.10 15.14 -28.75
N VAL A 226 3.40 14.92 -28.57
CA VAL A 226 4.37 15.98 -28.30
C VAL A 226 4.45 16.88 -29.53
N VAL A 227 4.33 18.19 -29.34
CA VAL A 227 4.63 19.18 -30.38
C VAL A 227 6.11 19.05 -30.71
N GLU A 228 6.40 18.70 -31.97
CA GLU A 228 7.77 18.58 -32.49
C GLU A 228 8.59 19.85 -32.18
N LEU A 229 9.82 19.63 -31.70
CA LEU A 229 10.85 20.67 -31.50
C LEU A 229 11.44 21.12 -32.83
#